data_AF-U6CWX4-F1
#
_entry.id   AF-U6CWX4-F1
#
_cell.length_a   1.000
_cell.length_b   1.000
_cell.length_c   1.000
_cell.angle_alpha   90.00
_cell.angle_beta   90.00
_cell.angle_gamma   90.00
#
_symmetry.space_group_name_H-M   'P 1'
#
loop_
_entity.id
_entity.type
_entity.pdbx_description
1 polymer ?
#
loop_
_entity_poly.entity_id
_entity_poly.type
_entity_poly.pdbx_seq_one_letter_code
_entity_poly.pdbx_strand_id
1 'polypeptide(L)'
;MAQALGEDLEQTSEGQDDSSFLGSDSELSGPGPYRQADRYGFIGGSSAEPGPGHPPADLIRQREMKWVEMTSHWEKTMSRRYKKVKMQCRKGIPSALRARCWPLLCGAHVCQKNSPGTYQELAEAPGDPQWMETISRDLHRQ
;
A
#
# COMPACT_ATOMS: atom_id res chain seq x y z
N MET A 1 -24.96 -63.33 5.57
CA MET A 1 -26.19 -63.05 4.78
C MET A 1 -25.85 -61.86 3.90
N ALA A 2 -25.25 -62.04 2.71
CA ALA A 2 -25.89 -62.40 1.44
C ALA A 2 -27.06 -61.46 1.09
N GLN A 3 -26.80 -60.49 0.18
CA GLN A 3 -27.47 -60.26 -1.14
C GLN A 3 -28.92 -59.75 -1.03
N ALA A 4 -29.37 -58.73 -1.76
CA ALA A 4 -29.54 -58.62 -3.23
C ALA A 4 -29.94 -57.15 -3.58
N LEU A 5 -29.39 -56.50 -4.62
CA LEU A 5 -29.84 -56.38 -6.03
C LEU A 5 -31.20 -55.68 -6.29
N GLY A 6 -31.15 -54.75 -7.27
CA GLY A 6 -32.24 -54.06 -7.99
C GLY A 6 -31.67 -52.76 -8.58
N GLU A 7 -31.12 -52.73 -9.82
CA GLU A 7 -31.83 -52.53 -11.12
C GLU A 7 -32.61 -51.20 -11.15
N ASP A 8 -32.56 -50.31 -12.15
CA ASP A 8 -31.96 -50.18 -13.48
C ASP A 8 -32.26 -48.72 -13.96
N LEU A 9 -31.72 -48.31 -15.11
CA LEU A 9 -32.29 -47.35 -16.07
C LEU A 9 -31.49 -46.05 -16.41
N GLU A 10 -30.68 -46.23 -17.45
CA GLU A 10 -30.48 -45.43 -18.68
C GLU A 10 -29.89 -44.00 -18.72
N GLN A 11 -29.10 -43.87 -19.79
CA GLN A 11 -28.29 -42.77 -20.32
C GLN A 11 -29.12 -41.66 -20.98
N THR A 12 -28.56 -40.44 -21.03
CA THR A 12 -28.49 -39.63 -22.28
C THR A 12 -27.36 -38.59 -22.24
N SER A 13 -26.52 -38.61 -23.29
CA SER A 13 -25.77 -37.52 -23.98
C SER A 13 -24.81 -36.63 -23.15
N GLU A 14 -23.48 -36.81 -23.21
CA GLU A 14 -22.51 -36.38 -24.25
C GLU A 14 -22.31 -34.87 -24.41
N GLY A 15 -21.03 -34.45 -24.27
CA GLY A 15 -20.43 -33.19 -24.72
C GLY A 15 -20.26 -32.16 -23.59
N GLN A 16 -19.09 -31.58 -23.32
CA GLN A 16 -17.89 -31.45 -24.13
C GLN A 16 -16.80 -30.77 -23.25
N ASP A 17 -15.53 -31.02 -23.58
CA ASP A 17 -14.35 -30.16 -23.36
C ASP A 17 -13.99 -29.64 -21.95
N ASP A 18 -13.53 -30.57 -21.12
CA ASP A 18 -12.62 -30.29 -20.01
C ASP A 18 -11.19 -30.13 -20.56
N SER A 19 -10.78 -28.92 -20.97
CA SER A 19 -9.36 -28.57 -21.10
C SER A 19 -9.13 -27.08 -21.33
N SER A 20 -8.67 -26.41 -20.27
CA SER A 20 -7.68 -25.33 -20.31
C SER A 20 -7.93 -24.16 -21.26
N PHE A 21 -8.72 -23.18 -20.83
CA PHE A 21 -8.38 -21.79 -21.13
C PHE A 21 -7.50 -21.25 -20.00
N LEU A 22 -6.23 -21.64 -20.08
CA LEU A 22 -5.13 -20.94 -19.44
C LEU A 22 -5.30 -19.46 -19.75
N GLY A 23 -5.38 -18.64 -18.70
CA GLY A 23 -5.43 -17.19 -18.82
C GLY A 23 -4.37 -16.76 -19.83
N SER A 24 -4.82 -16.09 -20.88
CA SER A 24 -3.94 -15.53 -21.90
C SER A 24 -3.01 -14.54 -21.22
N ASP A 25 -1.79 -14.98 -20.91
CA ASP A 25 -0.67 -14.15 -20.43
C ASP A 25 -0.14 -13.22 -21.55
N SER A 26 -0.78 -13.24 -22.73
CA SER A 26 -0.39 -12.41 -23.87
C SER A 26 -0.89 -10.96 -23.75
N GLU A 27 -0.52 -10.26 -22.68
CA GLU A 27 -0.41 -8.79 -22.68
C GLU A 27 0.93 -8.36 -22.04
N LEU A 28 1.95 -9.24 -22.04
CA LEU A 28 3.31 -8.89 -21.63
C LEU A 28 4.15 -8.20 -22.69
N SER A 29 3.71 -8.22 -23.95
CA SER A 29 4.52 -7.78 -25.11
C SER A 29 3.83 -6.72 -25.99
N GLY A 30 2.98 -5.86 -25.42
CA GLY A 30 2.41 -4.69 -26.12
C GLY A 30 3.31 -3.45 -26.01
N PRO A 31 3.44 -2.60 -27.05
CA PRO A 31 4.33 -1.43 -27.01
C PRO A 31 3.73 -0.26 -26.21
N GLY A 32 4.41 0.16 -25.13
CA GLY A 32 4.24 1.44 -24.41
C GLY A 32 2.87 1.72 -23.76
N PRO A 33 2.64 2.93 -23.23
CA PRO A 33 2.84 3.43 -21.86
C PRO A 33 2.13 2.69 -20.70
N TYR A 34 1.43 1.57 -20.91
CA TYR A 34 0.65 0.89 -19.87
C TYR A 34 1.48 0.11 -18.81
N ARG A 35 2.82 0.13 -18.90
CA ARG A 35 3.73 -0.58 -17.99
C ARG A 35 4.59 0.31 -17.10
N GLN A 36 4.48 1.63 -17.23
CA GLN A 36 5.29 2.51 -16.43
C GLN A 36 4.72 2.59 -15.01
N ALA A 37 5.51 2.11 -14.05
CA ALA A 37 5.21 2.29 -12.66
C ALA A 37 5.50 3.74 -12.25
N ASP A 38 4.64 4.29 -11.40
CA ASP A 38 4.87 5.58 -10.78
C ASP A 38 6.05 5.53 -9.79
N ARG A 39 6.39 6.68 -9.19
CA ARG A 39 7.47 6.78 -8.20
C ARG A 39 7.26 5.95 -6.91
N TYR A 40 6.10 5.36 -6.72
CA TYR A 40 5.76 4.49 -5.59
C TYR A 40 5.57 3.03 -6.01
N GLY A 41 5.70 2.71 -7.30
CA GLY A 41 5.61 1.35 -7.83
C GLY A 41 4.24 0.95 -8.38
N PHE A 42 3.27 1.87 -8.49
CA PHE A 42 1.94 1.56 -9.02
C PHE A 42 1.89 1.68 -10.55
N ILE A 43 1.31 0.68 -11.23
CA ILE A 43 1.13 0.64 -12.69
C ILE A 43 -0.31 1.04 -13.04
N GLY A 44 -0.50 1.76 -14.15
CA GLY A 44 -1.85 2.09 -14.65
C GLY A 44 -2.54 3.25 -13.93
N GLY A 45 -1.87 3.89 -12.98
CA GLY A 45 -2.35 5.13 -12.36
C GLY A 45 -2.16 6.32 -13.30
N SER A 46 -3.18 7.17 -13.42
CA SER A 46 -3.10 8.47 -14.11
C SER A 46 -2.21 9.51 -13.41
N SER A 47 -1.48 9.10 -12.37
CA SER A 47 -0.64 9.98 -11.57
C SER A 47 0.78 9.44 -11.52
N ALA A 48 1.72 10.31 -11.85
CA ALA A 48 3.16 10.14 -11.71
C ALA A 48 3.87 9.32 -12.80
N GLU A 49 3.52 9.59 -14.06
CA GLU A 49 4.60 9.92 -14.99
C GLU A 49 5.50 10.99 -14.32
N PRO A 50 6.84 10.85 -14.31
CA PRO A 50 7.73 11.97 -14.09
C PRO A 50 7.58 12.89 -15.29
N GLY A 51 6.45 13.61 -15.33
CA GLY A 51 6.23 14.66 -16.29
C GLY A 51 7.36 15.69 -16.19
N PRO A 52 7.53 16.55 -17.20
CA PRO A 52 8.62 17.53 -17.30
C PRO A 52 8.74 18.58 -16.16
N GLY A 53 8.07 18.37 -15.02
CA GLY A 53 8.13 19.19 -13.81
C GLY A 53 8.80 18.54 -12.60
N HIS A 54 9.48 17.39 -12.72
CA HIS A 54 10.24 16.85 -11.59
C HIS A 54 11.46 17.74 -11.28
N PRO A 55 11.58 18.25 -10.04
CA PRO A 55 12.70 19.13 -9.70
C PRO A 55 14.03 18.38 -9.84
N PRO A 56 15.12 19.06 -10.28
CA PRO A 56 16.47 18.50 -10.26
C PRO A 56 16.82 17.84 -8.93
N ALA A 57 17.60 16.76 -8.97
CA ALA A 57 17.98 15.99 -7.78
C ALA A 57 18.60 16.88 -6.68
N ASP A 58 19.40 17.88 -7.07
CA ASP A 58 20.00 18.83 -6.13
C ASP A 58 18.96 19.63 -5.36
N LEU A 59 17.88 20.06 -6.02
CA LEU A 59 16.78 20.78 -5.36
C LEU A 59 16.03 19.86 -4.39
N ILE A 60 15.90 18.58 -4.71
CA ILE A 60 15.29 17.58 -3.81
C ILE A 60 16.17 17.40 -2.58
N ARG A 61 17.47 17.18 -2.77
CA ARG A 61 18.44 17.05 -1.68
C ARG A 61 18.48 18.28 -0.78
N GLN A 62 18.42 19.49 -1.36
CA GLN A 62 18.31 20.73 -0.59
C GLN A 62 17.02 20.81 0.24
N ARG A 63 15.88 20.35 -0.30
CA ARG A 63 14.62 20.29 0.43
C ARG A 63 14.68 19.27 1.56
N GLU A 64 15.29 18.12 1.31
CA GLU A 64 15.51 17.08 2.31
C GLU A 64 16.38 17.57 3.46
N MET A 65 17.51 18.22 3.16
CA MET A 65 18.38 18.79 4.18
C MET A 65 17.66 19.80 5.09
N LYS A 66 16.77 20.63 4.53
CA LYS A 66 15.94 21.55 5.33
C LYS A 66 15.02 20.79 6.30
N TRP A 67 14.43 19.69 5.86
CA TRP A 67 13.57 18.86 6.71
C TRP A 67 14.38 18.08 7.75
N VAL A 68 15.57 17.57 7.41
CA VAL A 68 16.48 16.92 8.37
C VAL A 68 16.90 17.91 9.47
N GLU A 69 17.30 19.12 9.10
CA GLU A 69 17.67 20.15 10.06
C GLU A 69 16.47 20.51 10.96
N MET A 70 15.29 20.69 10.37
CA MET A 70 14.07 21.05 11.10
C MET A 70 13.63 19.97 12.11
N THR A 71 13.78 18.69 11.74
CA THR A 71 13.36 17.52 12.55
C THR A 71 14.43 17.02 13.51
N SER A 72 15.66 17.54 13.46
CA SER A 72 16.73 17.19 14.42
C SER A 72 16.39 17.58 15.86
N HIS A 73 15.66 18.69 16.05
CA HIS A 73 15.25 19.21 17.35
C HIS A 73 13.75 19.52 17.32
N TRP A 74 12.93 18.47 17.13
CA TRP A 74 11.50 18.61 16.82
C TRP A 74 10.72 19.47 17.82
N GLU A 75 10.85 19.19 19.12
CA GLU A 75 10.15 19.94 20.18
C GLU A 75 10.46 21.44 20.17
N LYS A 76 11.75 21.78 20.07
CA LYS A 76 12.21 23.18 19.98
C LYS A 76 11.75 23.83 18.68
N THR A 77 11.73 23.09 17.58
CA THR A 77 11.27 23.57 16.28
C THR A 77 9.77 23.85 16.29
N MET A 78 8.95 22.96 16.84
CA MET A 78 7.50 23.17 16.90
C MET A 78 7.13 24.34 17.82
N SER A 79 7.77 24.44 19.00
CA SER A 79 7.53 25.56 19.93
C SER A 79 7.96 26.93 19.38
N ARG A 80 9.09 27.01 18.67
CA ARG A 80 9.67 28.31 18.25
C ARG A 80 9.45 28.65 16.77
N ARG A 81 9.22 27.66 15.92
CA ARG A 81 9.21 27.80 14.44
C ARG A 81 7.99 27.15 13.79
N TYR A 82 6.86 27.01 14.50
CA TYR A 82 5.62 26.42 13.95
C TYR A 82 5.20 26.99 12.59
N LYS A 83 5.23 28.33 12.42
CA LYS A 83 4.88 28.97 11.13
C LYS A 83 5.76 28.48 9.98
N LYS A 84 7.06 28.24 10.23
CA LYS A 84 8.01 27.69 9.25
C LYS A 84 7.64 26.23 8.93
N VAL A 85 7.37 25.41 9.94
CA VAL A 85 6.92 24.02 9.75
C VAL A 85 5.66 23.97 8.90
N LYS A 86 4.62 24.77 9.23
CA LYS A 86 3.37 24.86 8.47
C LYS A 86 3.59 25.25 7.00
N MET A 87 4.49 26.19 6.75
CA MET A 87 4.87 26.56 5.38
C MET A 87 5.54 25.40 4.64
N GLN A 88 6.45 24.67 5.28
CA GLN A 88 7.10 23.51 4.66
C GLN A 88 6.11 22.37 4.39
N CYS A 89 5.16 22.11 5.30
CA CYS A 89 4.09 21.14 5.06
C CYS A 89 3.30 21.48 3.79
N ARG A 90 2.96 22.76 3.58
CA ARG A 90 2.27 23.23 2.36
C ARG A 90 3.10 23.08 1.08
N LYS A 91 4.43 23.13 1.19
CA LYS A 91 5.35 22.86 0.07
C LYS A 91 5.50 21.36 -0.21
N GLY A 92 5.06 20.51 0.72
CA GLY A 92 5.19 19.07 0.65
C GLY A 92 6.44 18.54 1.34
N ILE A 93 6.29 17.36 1.94
CA ILE A 93 7.39 16.60 2.55
C ILE A 93 8.02 15.73 1.46
N PRO A 94 9.35 15.80 1.24
CA PRO A 94 10.07 14.88 0.36
C PRO A 94 9.75 13.42 0.70
N SER A 95 9.57 12.57 -0.32
CA SER A 95 9.18 11.16 -0.15
C SER A 95 10.08 10.44 0.84
N ALA A 96 11.41 10.60 0.71
CA ALA A 96 12.41 9.98 1.58
C ALA A 96 12.28 10.33 3.07
N LEU A 97 11.63 11.44 3.40
CA LEU A 97 11.50 11.92 4.78
C LEU A 97 10.10 11.73 5.38
N ARG A 98 9.12 11.23 4.62
CA ARG A 98 7.75 11.05 5.13
C ARG A 98 7.67 10.08 6.30
N ALA A 99 8.37 8.96 6.20
CA ALA A 99 8.45 7.96 7.28
C ALA A 99 8.92 8.56 8.61
N ARG A 100 9.79 9.58 8.55
CA ARG A 100 10.25 10.32 9.74
C ARG A 100 9.30 11.46 10.12
N CYS A 101 8.82 12.24 9.16
CA CYS A 101 8.12 13.50 9.43
C CYS A 101 6.65 13.31 9.78
N TRP A 102 5.95 12.35 9.16
CA TRP A 102 4.53 12.14 9.44
C TRP A 102 4.28 11.72 10.90
N PRO A 103 5.02 10.75 11.49
CA PRO A 103 4.85 10.41 12.91
C PRO A 103 5.17 11.54 13.87
N LEU A 104 6.08 12.45 13.49
CA LEU A 104 6.37 13.66 14.24
C LEU A 104 5.19 14.64 14.22
N LEU A 105 4.56 14.83 13.05
CA LEU A 105 3.46 15.77 12.84
C LEU A 105 2.16 15.33 13.52
N CYS A 106 1.83 14.04 13.48
CA CYS A 106 0.62 13.51 14.11
C CYS A 106 0.81 13.08 15.57
N GLY A 107 2.03 13.18 16.10
CA GLY A 107 2.34 12.76 17.48
C GLY A 107 2.51 11.25 17.66
N ALA A 108 2.37 10.43 16.60
CA ALA A 108 2.52 8.98 16.68
C ALA A 108 3.88 8.54 17.25
N HIS A 109 4.95 9.33 17.04
CA HIS A 109 6.26 9.03 17.64
C HIS A 109 6.24 9.06 19.18
N VAL A 110 5.43 9.94 19.79
CA VAL A 110 5.26 10.01 21.25
C VAL A 110 4.46 8.81 21.74
N CYS A 111 3.36 8.49 21.05
CA CYS A 111 2.54 7.32 21.36
C CYS A 111 3.37 6.03 21.31
N GLN A 112 4.17 5.84 20.25
CA GLN A 112 5.05 4.68 20.11
C GLN A 112 6.11 4.62 21.21
N LYS A 113 6.69 5.75 21.60
CA LYS A 113 7.69 5.81 22.67
C LYS A 113 7.10 5.49 24.04
N ASN A 114 5.87 5.95 24.30
CA ASN A 114 5.21 5.76 25.59
C ASN A 114 4.63 4.35 25.77
N SER A 115 4.39 3.65 24.66
CA SER A 115 3.78 2.31 24.66
C SER A 115 4.57 1.38 23.72
N PRO A 116 5.83 1.05 24.07
CA PRO A 116 6.64 0.14 23.27
C PRO A 116 6.05 -1.27 23.32
N GLY A 117 6.07 -1.98 22.18
CA GLY A 117 5.57 -3.36 22.09
C GLY A 117 4.06 -3.50 21.90
N THR A 118 3.26 -2.47 22.20
CA THR A 118 1.79 -2.52 22.07
C THR A 118 1.32 -2.89 20.67
N TYR A 119 2.02 -2.42 19.62
CA TYR A 119 1.68 -2.84 18.25
C TYR A 119 1.83 -4.35 18.05
N GLN A 120 2.93 -4.94 18.54
CA GLN A 120 3.20 -6.36 18.37
C GLN A 120 2.17 -7.21 19.12
N GLU A 121 1.87 -6.83 20.37
CA GLU A 121 0.85 -7.47 21.19
C GLU A 121 -0.53 -7.45 20.51
N LEU A 122 -0.95 -6.28 19.99
CA LEU A 122 -2.22 -6.15 19.29
C LEU A 122 -2.25 -6.87 17.94
N ALA A 123 -1.11 -6.99 17.26
CA ALA A 123 -1.00 -7.71 16.00
C ALA A 123 -1.06 -9.24 16.18
N GLU A 124 -0.61 -9.75 17.32
CA GLU A 124 -0.67 -11.18 17.68
C GLU A 124 -2.01 -11.57 18.34
N ALA A 125 -2.72 -10.60 18.92
CA ALA A 125 -4.01 -10.82 19.53
C ALA A 125 -5.07 -11.31 18.51
N PRO A 126 -6.03 -12.15 18.93
CA PRO A 126 -7.12 -12.55 18.06
C PRO A 126 -7.94 -11.33 17.63
N GLY A 127 -8.08 -11.13 16.32
CA GLY A 127 -8.93 -10.09 15.76
C GLY A 127 -10.42 -10.39 15.94
N ASP A 128 -11.25 -9.35 15.98
CA ASP A 128 -12.70 -9.49 15.96
C ASP A 128 -13.16 -10.11 14.63
N PRO A 129 -13.92 -11.22 14.64
CA PRO A 129 -14.35 -11.89 13.41
C PRO A 129 -15.06 -10.98 12.40
N GLN A 130 -15.87 -10.03 12.88
CA GLN A 130 -16.62 -9.11 12.02
C GLN A 130 -15.69 -8.14 11.27
N TRP A 131 -14.68 -7.62 11.96
CA TRP A 131 -13.70 -6.72 11.35
C TRP A 131 -12.78 -7.48 10.41
N MET A 132 -12.37 -8.69 10.77
CA MET A 132 -11.53 -9.54 9.92
C MET A 132 -12.22 -9.88 8.59
N GLU A 133 -13.50 -10.26 8.62
CA GLU A 133 -14.28 -10.51 7.39
C GLU A 133 -14.38 -9.25 6.53
N THR A 134 -14.64 -8.10 7.15
CA THR A 134 -14.76 -6.81 6.44
C THR A 134 -13.44 -6.43 5.78
N ILE A 135 -12.31 -6.51 6.51
CA ILE A 135 -10.98 -6.24 5.95
C ILE A 135 -10.67 -7.19 4.79
N SER A 136 -10.94 -8.49 4.94
CA SER A 136 -10.69 -9.49 3.89
C SER A 136 -11.50 -9.21 2.62
N ARG A 137 -12.74 -8.76 2.75
CA ARG A 137 -13.58 -8.35 1.61
C ARG A 137 -13.12 -7.04 0.98
N ASP A 138 -12.40 -6.19 1.68
CA ASP A 138 -11.92 -4.93 1.10
C ASP A 138 -10.51 -5.03 0.52
N LEU A 139 -9.69 -6.00 0.94
CA LEU A 139 -8.31 -6.16 0.48
C LEU A 139 -8.18 -6.29 -1.04
N HIS A 140 -9.14 -6.93 -1.73
CA HIS A 140 -9.11 -7.10 -3.19
C HIS A 140 -9.55 -5.85 -3.97
N ARG A 141 -9.98 -4.79 -3.28
CA ARG A 141 -10.47 -3.53 -3.86
C ARG A 141 -9.47 -2.38 -3.74
N GLN A 142 -8.35 -2.59 -3.06
CA GLN A 142 -7.29 -1.61 -2.82
C GLN A 142 -6.12 -1.84 -3.77
#